data_AF-A0A067D2R6-F1
#
_entry.id   AF-A0A067D2R6-F1
#
_cell.length_a   1.000
_cell.length_b   1.000
_cell.length_c   1.000
_cell.angle_alpha   90.00
_cell.angle_beta   90.00
_cell.angle_gamma   90.00
#
_symmetry.space_group_name_H-M   'P 1'
#
loop_
_entity.id
_entity.type
_entity.pdbx_description
1 polymer ?
#
loop_
_entity_poly.entity_id
_entity_poly.type
_entity_poly.pdbx_seq_one_letter_code
_entity_poly.pdbx_strand_id
1 'polypeptide(L)'
;RSSNAETDDGTPSFVCEICVESRSLYDSFDVKGCSHFNCTSCIVRYIASKLEGNITNISCPQLGCEARLEFEDCRLILPDDVFARWGLALCESALVGHKKFYCPYKDCSSMLIDEGEAIRKSNCPHCRRLFCVQCKVPWHSEFDCSQFQKL
;
A
#
# COMPACT_ATOMS: atom_id res chain seq x y z
N ARG A 1 -1.61 38.14 40.94
CA ARG A 1 -1.11 36.76 40.77
C ARG A 1 -2.36 35.90 40.61
N SER A 2 -2.89 35.81 39.39
CA SER A 2 -4.14 35.13 39.13
C SER A 2 -3.86 33.64 38.99
N SER A 3 -4.38 32.87 39.93
CA SER A 3 -4.35 31.41 39.90
C SER A 3 -5.40 30.95 38.91
N ASN A 4 -4.98 30.41 37.76
CA ASN A 4 -5.89 29.69 36.88
C ASN A 4 -6.18 28.33 37.51
N ALA A 5 -7.45 28.09 37.78
CA ALA A 5 -7.97 26.80 38.19
C ALA A 5 -7.83 25.81 37.02
N GLU A 6 -7.01 24.78 37.21
CA GLU A 6 -7.03 23.60 36.36
C GLU A 6 -8.32 22.84 36.68
N THR A 7 -9.25 22.83 35.72
CA THR A 7 -10.38 21.92 35.74
C THR A 7 -9.86 20.53 35.39
N ASP A 8 -9.63 19.71 36.41
CA ASP A 8 -9.42 18.26 36.30
C ASP A 8 -10.73 17.63 35.80
N ASP A 9 -10.93 17.64 34.49
CA ASP A 9 -11.89 16.78 33.82
C ASP A 9 -11.31 15.37 33.91
N GLY A 10 -11.86 14.51 34.78
CA GLY A 10 -11.35 13.17 35.11
C GLY A 10 -11.26 12.15 33.96
N THR A 11 -11.20 12.64 32.72
CA THR A 11 -10.85 11.92 31.51
C THR A 11 -9.40 11.46 31.59
N PRO A 12 -9.13 10.14 31.48
CA PRO A 12 -7.77 9.64 31.59
C PRO A 12 -6.92 10.14 30.41
N SER A 13 -5.69 10.59 30.71
CA SER A 13 -4.78 11.23 29.76
C SER A 13 -3.40 10.58 29.73
N PHE A 14 -2.64 10.82 28.65
CA PHE A 14 -1.25 10.42 28.48
C PHE A 14 -0.44 11.52 27.81
N VAL A 15 0.89 11.42 27.84
CA VAL A 15 1.79 12.32 27.09
C VAL A 15 2.18 11.62 25.79
N CYS A 16 1.85 12.23 24.65
CA CYS A 16 2.23 11.66 23.34
C CYS A 16 3.73 11.85 23.10
N GLU A 17 4.44 10.78 22.73
CA GLU A 17 5.90 10.82 22.54
C GLU A 17 6.32 11.60 21.27
N ILE A 18 5.42 11.75 20.29
CA ILE A 18 5.69 12.49 19.05
C ILE A 18 5.56 14.00 19.23
N CYS A 19 4.44 14.48 19.79
CA CYS A 19 4.21 15.93 19.96
C CYS A 19 4.53 16.47 21.36
N VAL A 20 4.78 15.58 22.34
CA VAL A 20 5.10 15.93 23.73
C VAL A 20 3.98 16.74 24.42
N GLU A 21 2.73 16.50 24.02
CA GLU A 21 1.54 17.14 24.61
C GLU A 21 0.69 16.12 25.38
N SER A 22 -0.01 16.61 26.41
CA SER A 22 -1.03 15.82 27.11
C SER A 22 -2.26 15.63 26.20
N ARG A 23 -2.69 14.38 26.06
CA ARG A 23 -3.76 13.94 25.17
C ARG A 23 -4.69 13.00 25.92
N SER A 24 -5.97 13.00 25.56
CA SER A 24 -6.94 12.04 26.10
C SER A 24 -6.59 10.63 25.63
N LEU A 25 -6.75 9.61 26.49
CA LEU A 25 -6.67 8.21 26.07
C LEU A 25 -7.72 7.87 25.00
N TYR A 26 -8.79 8.64 24.84
CA TYR A 26 -9.74 8.44 23.75
C TYR A 26 -9.21 8.92 22.38
N ASP A 27 -8.12 9.69 22.36
CA ASP A 27 -7.40 10.11 21.16
C ASP A 27 -6.12 9.27 20.93
N SER A 28 -5.92 8.16 21.66
CA SER A 28 -4.78 7.28 21.43
C SER A 28 -5.03 6.34 20.26
N PHE A 29 -3.96 6.05 19.51
CA PHE A 29 -3.91 5.01 18.51
C PHE A 29 -2.79 4.03 18.85
N ASP A 30 -3.16 2.78 19.10
CA ASP A 30 -2.26 1.69 19.46
C ASP A 30 -1.74 0.96 18.21
N VAL A 31 -0.42 0.74 18.15
CA VAL A 31 0.17 -0.06 17.08
C VAL A 31 0.11 -1.53 17.46
N LYS A 32 -0.65 -2.33 16.69
CA LYS A 32 -0.74 -3.78 16.94
C LYS A 32 0.64 -4.43 16.83
N GLY A 33 0.91 -5.38 17.73
CA GLY A 33 2.20 -6.07 17.80
C GLY A 33 3.25 -5.39 18.68
N CYS A 34 2.94 -4.25 19.30
CA CYS A 34 3.72 -3.67 20.40
C CYS A 34 2.79 -2.95 21.41
N SER A 35 3.37 -2.31 22.42
CA SER A 35 2.64 -1.53 23.43
C SER A 35 2.75 -0.01 23.22
N HIS A 36 3.25 0.43 22.06
CA HIS A 36 3.44 1.84 21.76
C HIS A 36 2.17 2.43 21.17
N PHE A 37 1.78 3.60 21.68
CA PHE A 37 0.64 4.36 21.20
C PHE A 37 0.96 5.84 21.20
N ASN A 38 0.31 6.57 20.29
CA ASN A 38 0.47 8.00 20.14
C ASN A 38 -0.89 8.62 19.85
N CYS A 39 -1.02 9.94 19.94
CA CYS A 39 -2.29 10.56 19.57
C CYS A 39 -2.57 10.38 18.08
N THR A 40 -3.86 10.26 17.74
CA THR A 40 -4.32 9.96 16.38
C THR A 40 -3.75 10.93 15.36
N SER A 41 -3.78 12.24 15.67
CA SER A 41 -3.26 13.27 14.77
C SER A 41 -1.77 13.12 14.45
N CYS A 42 -0.97 12.60 15.39
CA CYS A 42 0.45 12.33 15.17
C CYS A 42 0.67 11.10 14.31
N ILE A 43 -0.11 10.03 14.49
CA ILE A 43 -0.05 8.85 13.63
C ILE A 43 -0.45 9.20 12.19
N VAL A 44 -1.53 9.97 11.99
CA VAL A 44 -1.96 10.42 10.65
C VAL A 44 -0.85 11.21 9.95
N ARG A 45 -0.25 12.17 10.65
CA ARG A 45 0.85 12.99 10.10
C ARG A 45 2.09 12.16 9.79
N TYR A 46 2.42 11.21 10.68
CA TYR A 46 3.53 10.29 10.48
C TYR A 46 3.33 9.43 9.23
N ILE A 47 2.15 8.82 9.07
CA ILE A 47 1.80 8.05 7.87
C ILE A 47 1.91 8.91 6.62
N ALA A 48 1.30 10.10 6.62
CA ALA A 48 1.34 11.00 5.48
C ALA A 48 2.79 11.35 5.07
N SER A 49 3.66 11.66 6.03
CA SER A 49 5.07 11.96 5.79
C SER A 49 5.85 10.76 5.23
N LYS A 50 5.55 9.53 5.68
CA LYS A 50 6.18 8.33 5.13
C LYS A 50 5.77 8.08 3.67
N LEU A 51 4.51 8.34 3.34
CA LEU A 51 4.01 8.23 1.97
C LEU A 51 4.61 9.28 1.04
N GLU A 52 4.87 10.50 1.52
CA GLU A 52 5.63 11.52 0.75
C GLU A 52 7.05 11.03 0.39
N GLY A 53 7.65 10.19 1.24
CA GLY A 53 8.91 9.51 0.99
C GLY A 53 8.81 8.22 0.17
N ASN A 54 7.63 7.89 -0.40
CA ASN A 54 7.33 6.62 -1.08
C ASN A 54 7.54 5.37 -0.21
N ILE A 55 7.44 5.50 1.11
CA ILE A 55 7.55 4.38 2.05
C ILE A 55 6.14 3.84 2.31
N THR A 56 5.84 2.68 1.73
CA THR A 56 4.53 2.01 1.86
C THR A 56 4.48 1.01 3.00
N ASN A 57 5.63 0.46 3.38
CA ASN A 57 5.79 -0.42 4.53
C ASN A 57 6.17 0.43 5.76
N ILE A 58 5.15 0.86 6.50
CA ILE A 58 5.30 1.85 7.57
C ILE A 58 5.42 1.14 8.92
N SER A 59 6.58 1.26 9.55
CA SER A 59 6.82 0.75 10.91
C SER A 59 6.21 1.66 11.99
N CYS A 60 6.14 1.13 13.20
CA CYS A 60 5.86 1.90 14.40
C CYS A 60 6.76 3.15 14.46
N PRO A 61 6.24 4.32 14.87
CA PRO A 61 7.06 5.53 15.03
C PRO A 61 8.20 5.37 16.05
N GLN A 62 8.07 4.42 16.98
CA GLN A 62 9.08 4.17 18.00
C GLN A 62 10.37 3.61 17.41
N LEU A 63 11.50 4.25 17.74
CA LEU A 63 12.81 3.86 17.27
C LEU A 63 13.15 2.42 17.71
N GLY A 64 13.56 1.59 16.74
CA GLY A 64 13.92 0.19 17.00
C GLY A 64 12.74 -0.76 17.17
N CYS A 65 11.49 -0.27 17.07
CA CYS A 65 10.32 -1.14 17.07
C CYS A 65 10.05 -1.68 15.67
N GLU A 66 9.88 -3.01 15.57
CA GLU A 66 9.64 -3.70 14.29
C GLU A 66 8.15 -3.91 13.96
N ALA A 67 7.25 -3.57 14.90
CA ALA A 67 5.81 -3.60 14.67
C ALA A 67 5.43 -2.67 13.52
N ARG A 68 4.38 -3.01 12.77
CA ARG A 68 3.94 -2.28 11.58
C ARG A 68 2.58 -1.63 11.79
N LEU A 69 2.39 -0.51 11.13
CA LEU A 69 1.08 0.09 10.95
C LEU A 69 0.36 -0.63 9.81
N GLU A 70 -0.63 -1.44 10.17
CA GLU A 70 -1.45 -2.15 9.20
C GLU A 70 -2.42 -1.20 8.50
N PHE A 71 -2.51 -1.32 7.17
CA PHE A 71 -3.31 -0.44 6.31
C PHE A 71 -4.78 -0.37 6.78
N GLU A 72 -5.40 -1.52 7.02
CA GLU A 72 -6.81 -1.60 7.43
C GLU A 72 -7.07 -1.01 8.82
N ASP A 73 -6.12 -1.13 9.74
CA ASP A 73 -6.25 -0.59 11.09
C ASP A 73 -6.23 0.95 11.09
N CYS A 74 -5.58 1.54 10.09
CA CYS A 74 -5.49 2.99 9.95
C CYS A 74 -6.70 3.61 9.22
N ARG A 75 -7.62 2.79 8.69
CA ARG A 75 -8.77 3.27 7.89
C ARG A 75 -9.65 4.27 8.64
N LEU A 76 -9.88 4.04 9.93
CA LEU A 76 -10.78 4.88 10.74
C LEU A 76 -10.17 6.23 11.10
N ILE A 77 -8.84 6.37 11.03
CA ILE A 77 -8.13 7.58 11.44
C ILE A 77 -7.61 8.40 10.28
N LEU A 78 -7.41 7.79 9.10
CA LEU A 78 -6.84 8.46 7.94
C LEU A 78 -7.90 9.25 7.16
N PRO A 79 -7.57 10.45 6.69
CA PRO A 79 -8.34 11.12 5.64
C PRO A 79 -8.44 10.25 4.39
N ASP A 80 -9.57 10.31 3.69
CA ASP A 80 -9.86 9.48 2.51
C ASP A 80 -8.78 9.58 1.42
N ASP A 81 -8.24 10.78 1.18
CA ASP A 81 -7.20 11.03 0.19
C ASP A 81 -5.86 10.36 0.57
N VAL A 82 -5.51 10.40 1.86
CA VAL A 82 -4.29 9.76 2.38
C VAL A 82 -4.43 8.24 2.35
N PHE A 83 -5.58 7.72 2.74
CA PHE A 83 -5.88 6.29 2.69
C PHE A 83 -5.85 5.75 1.25
N ALA A 84 -6.52 6.44 0.32
CA ALA A 84 -6.51 6.09 -1.09
C ALA A 84 -5.09 6.12 -1.69
N ARG A 85 -4.30 7.15 -1.35
CA ARG A 85 -2.90 7.26 -1.79
C ARG A 85 -2.05 6.12 -1.26
N TRP A 86 -2.21 5.73 0.00
CA TRP A 86 -1.49 4.59 0.56
C TRP A 86 -1.87 3.28 -0.15
N GLY A 87 -3.17 3.07 -0.38
CA GLY A 87 -3.66 1.89 -1.11
C GLY A 87 -3.09 1.78 -2.52
N LEU A 88 -3.09 2.88 -3.28
CA LEU A 88 -2.46 2.94 -4.61
C LEU A 88 -0.97 2.63 -4.55
N ALA A 89 -0.25 3.23 -3.61
CA ALA A 89 1.18 2.99 -3.46
C ALA A 89 1.49 1.53 -3.06
N LEU A 90 0.65 0.90 -2.23
CA LEU A 90 0.76 -0.53 -1.92
C LEU A 90 0.55 -1.40 -3.17
N CYS A 91 -0.50 -1.13 -3.96
CA CYS A 91 -0.73 -1.82 -5.23
C CYS A 91 0.46 -1.66 -6.18
N GLU A 92 0.98 -0.44 -6.36
CA GLU A 92 2.15 -0.19 -7.20
C GLU A 92 3.39 -0.92 -6.70
N SER A 93 3.62 -0.92 -5.38
CA SER A 93 4.75 -1.61 -4.76
C SER A 93 4.70 -3.13 -4.97
N ALA A 94 3.51 -3.73 -4.96
CA ALA A 94 3.31 -5.15 -5.26
C ALA A 94 3.61 -5.48 -6.73
N LEU A 95 3.55 -4.50 -7.63
CA LEU A 95 3.87 -4.67 -9.05
C LEU A 95 5.35 -4.39 -9.38
N VAL A 96 6.16 -3.92 -8.41
CA VAL A 96 7.58 -3.66 -8.62
C VAL A 96 8.30 -4.98 -8.91
N GLY A 97 8.99 -5.05 -10.05
CA GLY A 97 9.71 -6.24 -10.51
C GLY A 97 8.92 -7.14 -11.47
N HIS A 98 7.60 -6.93 -11.60
CA HIS A 98 6.80 -7.64 -12.59
C HIS A 98 7.00 -7.06 -13.99
N LYS A 99 7.13 -7.94 -14.99
CA LYS A 99 7.26 -7.53 -16.39
C LYS A 99 5.90 -7.10 -16.93
N LYS A 100 5.79 -5.86 -17.38
CA LYS A 100 4.58 -5.37 -18.05
C LYS A 100 4.66 -5.65 -19.56
N PHE A 101 3.54 -6.01 -20.16
CA PHE A 101 3.40 -6.14 -21.61
C PHE A 101 1.99 -5.71 -22.04
N TYR A 102 1.72 -5.71 -23.34
CA TYR A 102 0.42 -5.30 -23.86
C TYR A 102 -0.26 -6.45 -24.59
N CYS A 103 -1.58 -6.45 -24.55
CA CYS A 103 -2.39 -7.33 -25.39
C CYS A 103 -1.95 -7.17 -26.86
N PRO A 104 -1.64 -8.26 -27.58
CA PRO A 104 -1.09 -8.17 -28.94
C PRO A 104 -2.13 -7.78 -29.99
N TYR A 105 -3.41 -7.80 -29.63
CA TYR A 105 -4.50 -7.36 -30.48
C TYR A 105 -4.57 -5.83 -30.46
N LYS A 106 -4.29 -5.19 -31.59
CA LYS A 106 -4.19 -3.72 -31.72
C LYS A 106 -5.46 -2.99 -31.27
N ASP A 107 -6.62 -3.57 -31.52
CA ASP A 107 -7.94 -3.06 -31.12
C ASP A 107 -8.21 -3.19 -29.61
N CYS A 108 -7.37 -3.91 -28.87
CA CYS A 108 -7.43 -4.04 -27.42
C CYS A 108 -6.28 -3.30 -26.72
N SER A 109 -5.03 -3.69 -27.03
CA SER A 109 -3.79 -3.09 -26.50
C SER A 109 -3.76 -2.85 -24.98
N SER A 110 -4.56 -3.58 -24.19
CA SER A 110 -4.62 -3.40 -22.74
C SER A 110 -3.31 -3.85 -22.08
N MET A 111 -2.88 -3.14 -21.04
CA MET A 111 -1.68 -3.49 -20.28
C MET A 111 -1.93 -4.75 -19.44
N LEU A 112 -0.98 -5.68 -19.48
CA LEU A 112 -0.99 -6.95 -18.77
C LEU A 112 0.30 -7.09 -17.96
N ILE A 113 0.21 -7.86 -16.88
CA ILE A 113 1.32 -8.19 -16.00
C ILE A 113 1.71 -9.63 -16.27
N ASP A 114 3.00 -9.85 -16.54
CA ASP A 114 3.61 -11.18 -16.61
C ASP A 114 4.02 -11.59 -15.19
N GLU A 115 3.27 -12.55 -14.63
CA GLU A 115 3.49 -13.10 -13.29
C GLU A 115 4.70 -14.03 -13.23
N GLY A 116 5.45 -14.21 -14.34
CA GLY A 116 6.66 -15.02 -14.37
C GLY A 116 6.40 -16.53 -14.33
N GLU A 117 5.14 -16.94 -14.31
CA GLU A 117 4.78 -18.34 -14.50
C GLU A 117 5.16 -18.76 -15.94
N ALA A 118 5.63 -20.00 -16.09
CA ALA A 118 5.96 -20.59 -17.40
C ALA A 118 4.70 -20.90 -18.24
N ILE A 119 3.67 -20.06 -18.15
CA ILE A 119 2.45 -20.14 -18.93
C ILE A 119 2.78 -19.74 -20.36
N ARG A 120 2.53 -20.65 -21.31
CA ARG A 120 2.64 -20.33 -22.74
C ARG A 120 1.38 -19.65 -23.28
N LYS A 121 0.20 -20.06 -22.79
CA LYS A 121 -1.11 -19.72 -23.36
C LYS A 121 -1.98 -19.05 -22.30
N SER A 122 -2.49 -17.86 -22.60
CA SER A 122 -3.47 -17.20 -21.73
C SER A 122 -4.52 -16.43 -22.53
N ASN A 123 -5.64 -16.10 -21.88
CA ASN A 123 -6.68 -15.22 -22.42
C ASN A 123 -6.46 -13.80 -21.89
N CYS A 124 -6.62 -12.80 -22.75
CA CYS A 124 -6.61 -11.42 -22.29
C CYS A 124 -7.85 -11.16 -21.41
N PRO A 125 -7.72 -10.63 -20.19
CA PRO A 125 -8.87 -10.35 -19.32
C PRO A 125 -9.84 -9.31 -19.90
N HIS A 126 -9.37 -8.44 -20.80
CA HIS A 126 -10.17 -7.39 -21.41
C HIS A 126 -10.96 -7.88 -22.64
N CYS A 127 -10.29 -8.47 -23.63
CA CYS A 127 -10.93 -8.89 -24.88
C CYS A 127 -11.23 -10.40 -24.96
N ARG A 128 -10.79 -11.18 -23.96
CA ARG A 128 -10.94 -12.64 -23.86
C ARG A 128 -10.32 -13.46 -25.00
N ARG A 129 -9.50 -12.84 -25.86
CA ARG A 129 -8.80 -13.53 -26.95
C ARG A 129 -7.52 -14.19 -26.44
N LEU A 130 -7.21 -15.34 -27.03
CA LEU A 130 -6.03 -16.12 -26.72
C LEU A 130 -4.75 -15.48 -27.27
N PHE A 131 -3.69 -15.49 -26.48
CA PHE A 131 -2.37 -15.05 -26.92
C PHE A 131 -1.26 -15.93 -26.35
N CYS A 132 -0.09 -15.86 -26.99
CA CYS A 132 1.12 -16.49 -26.48
C CYS A 132 1.82 -15.53 -25.51
N VAL A 133 1.94 -15.90 -24.23
CA VAL A 133 2.55 -15.04 -23.19
C VAL A 133 4.05 -14.89 -23.44
N GLN A 134 4.72 -15.97 -23.84
CA GLN A 134 6.17 -15.99 -24.08
C GLN A 134 6.57 -15.16 -25.31
N CYS A 135 5.82 -15.28 -26.41
CA CYS A 135 6.10 -14.56 -27.65
C CYS A 135 5.43 -13.19 -27.72
N LYS A 136 4.44 -12.91 -26.85
CA LYS A 136 3.65 -11.65 -26.81
C LYS A 136 2.96 -11.34 -28.15
N VAL A 137 2.41 -12.37 -28.80
CA VAL A 137 1.69 -12.29 -30.08
C VAL A 137 0.33 -12.98 -29.99
N PRO A 138 -0.59 -12.80 -30.97
CA PRO A 138 -1.80 -13.60 -31.04
C PRO A 138 -1.47 -15.10 -30.99
N TRP A 139 -2.40 -15.89 -30.47
CA TRP A 139 -2.14 -17.30 -30.25
C TRP A 139 -1.72 -18.04 -31.51
N HIS A 140 -0.70 -18.89 -31.38
CA HIS A 140 -0.18 -19.77 -32.43
C HIS A 140 -0.05 -21.20 -31.90
N SER A 141 -0.48 -22.18 -32.69
CA SER A 141 -0.42 -23.61 -32.36
C SER A 141 0.44 -24.43 -33.32
N GLU A 142 0.76 -23.87 -34.49
CA GLU A 142 1.48 -24.49 -35.58
C GLU A 142 2.96 -24.71 -35.25
N PHE A 143 3.51 -23.83 -34.40
CA PHE A 143 4.91 -23.82 -33.98
C PHE A 143 5.00 -23.70 -32.46
N ASP A 144 6.03 -24.29 -31.88
CA ASP A 144 6.44 -23.91 -30.51
C ASP A 144 7.06 -22.51 -30.50
N CYS A 145 7.22 -21.91 -29.32
CA CYS A 145 7.74 -20.55 -29.18
C CYS A 145 9.17 -20.40 -29.73
N SER A 146 10.00 -21.45 -29.60
CA SER A 146 11.39 -21.43 -30.06
C SER A 146 11.51 -21.47 -31.58
N GLN A 147 10.58 -22.16 -32.24
CA GLN A 147 10.43 -22.18 -33.69
C GLN A 147 9.86 -20.85 -34.19
N PHE A 148 8.80 -20.36 -33.54
CA PHE A 148 8.14 -19.10 -33.92
C PHE A 148 9.11 -17.91 -33.88
N GLN A 149 9.97 -17.82 -32.87
CA GLN A 149 10.94 -16.72 -32.71
C GLN A 149 12.06 -16.70 -33.76
N LYS A 150 12.19 -17.74 -34.59
CA LYS A 150 13.20 -17.83 -35.66
C LYS A 150 12.65 -17.46 -37.04
N LEU A 151 11.35 -17.20 -37.14
CA LEU A 151 10.68 -16.72 -38.36
C LEU A 151 10.86 -15.21 -38.51
#